data_AF-A0A4R8JSD3-F1
#
_entry.id   AF-A0A4R8JSD3-F1
#
_cell.length_a   1.000
_cell.length_b   1.000
_cell.length_c   1.000
_cell.angle_alpha   90.00
_cell.angle_beta   90.00
_cell.angle_gamma   90.00
#
_symmetry.space_group_name_H-M   'P 1'
#
loop_
_entity.id
_entity.type
_entity.pdbx_description
1 polymer ?
#
loop_
_entity_poly.entity_id
_entity_poly.type
_entity_poly.pdbx_seq_one_letter_code
_entity_poly.pdbx_strand_id
1 'polypeptide(L)' 'MKAGSTTIAVFAAVVLAGLVYVNCPQIRSLCAEGMTLDLAVCAGSKIPVACKTEARRKYEMCVKRTTCSL' A
#
# COMPACT_ATOMS: atom_id res chain seq x y z
N MET A 1 -17.13 -18.55 14.57
CA MET A 1 -15.94 -17.67 14.49
C MET A 1 -14.91 -18.43 13.65
N LYS A 2 -14.69 -18.32 12.32
CA LYS A 2 -14.84 -17.32 11.24
C LYS A 2 -14.01 -16.05 11.40
N ALA A 3 -12.71 -16.17 11.15
CA ALA A 3 -11.80 -15.19 10.53
C ALA A 3 -10.38 -15.76 10.68
N GLY A 4 -9.73 -16.21 9.61
CA GLY A 4 -8.35 -16.69 9.79
C GLY A 4 -7.60 -17.16 8.57
N SER A 5 -8.25 -17.50 7.46
CA SER A 5 -7.52 -18.13 6.34
C SER A 5 -7.85 -17.63 4.94
N THR A 6 -8.88 -16.79 4.77
CA THR A 6 -9.30 -16.31 3.44
C THR A 6 -8.55 -15.06 2.98
N THR A 7 -8.04 -14.23 3.89
CA THR A 7 -7.43 -12.94 3.52
C THR A 7 -6.06 -13.12 2.83
N ILE A 8 -5.31 -14.14 3.23
CA ILE A 8 -3.97 -14.43 2.68
C ILE A 8 -4.09 -15.06 1.28
N ALA A 9 -5.13 -15.89 1.06
CA ALA A 9 -5.38 -16.52 -0.24
C ALA A 9 -5.78 -15.50 -1.33
N VAL A 10 -6.44 -14.41 -0.95
CA VAL A 10 -6.81 -13.32 -1.88
C VAL A 10 -5.56 -12.57 -2.38
N PHE A 11 -4.55 -12.38 -1.52
CA PHE A 11 -3.32 -11.69 -1.90
C PHE A 11 -2.49 -12.43 -2.94
N ALA A 12 -2.40 -13.76 -2.85
CA ALA A 12 -1.65 -14.58 -3.80
C ALA A 12 -2.33 -14.65 -5.18
N ALA A 13 -3.67 -14.55 -5.23
CA ALA A 13 -4.42 -14.58 -6.49
C ALA A 13 -4.24 -13.29 -7.32
N VAL A 14 -4.00 -12.15 -6.67
CA VAL A 14 -3.82 -10.85 -7.36
C VAL A 14 -2.49 -10.78 -8.14
N VAL A 15 -1.49 -11.58 -7.76
CA VAL A 15 -0.17 -11.57 -8.40
C VAL A 15 -0.10 -12.53 -9.60
N LEU A 16 -0.92 -13.58 -9.63
CA LEU A 16 -0.86 -14.65 -10.63
C LEU A 16 -1.75 -14.43 -11.87
N ALA A 17 -2.82 -13.65 -11.75
CA ALA A 17 -3.69 -13.33 -12.88
C ALA A 17 -3.36 -11.91 -13.37
N GLY A 18 -2.68 -11.80 -14.51
CA GLY A 18 -2.31 -10.54 -15.19
C GLY A 18 -3.49 -9.67 -15.68
N LEU A 19 -4.54 -9.57 -14.89
CA LEU A 19 -5.78 -8.83 -15.11
C LEU A 19 -6.22 -8.28 -13.75
N VAL A 20 -5.51 -7.28 -13.26
CA VAL A 20 -5.99 -6.54 -12.10
C VAL A 20 -7.20 -5.76 -12.58
N TYR A 21 -8.40 -6.26 -12.29
CA TYR A 21 -9.57 -5.40 -12.20
C TYR A 21 -9.29 -4.48 -11.00
N VAL A 22 -8.50 -3.44 -11.24
CA VAL A 22 -7.94 -2.61 -10.18
C VAL A 22 -9.09 -1.79 -9.62
N ASN A 23 -9.67 -2.25 -8.50
CA ASN A 23 -10.51 -1.36 -7.74
C ASN A 23 -9.58 -0.33 -7.09
N CYS A 24 -9.34 0.79 -7.79
CA CYS A 24 -8.46 1.86 -7.34
C CYS A 24 -8.65 2.30 -5.87
N PRO A 25 -9.87 2.32 -5.29
CA PRO A 25 -10.02 2.55 -3.86
C PRO A 25 -9.32 1.49 -2.98
N GLN A 26 -9.36 0.21 -3.34
CA GLN A 26 -8.67 -0.84 -2.58
C GLN A 26 -7.15 -0.70 -2.69
N ILE A 27 -6.64 -0.36 -3.87
CA ILE A 27 -5.21 -0.14 -4.05
C ILE A 27 -4.73 1.10 -3.31
N ARG A 28 -5.50 2.20 -3.36
CA ARG A 28 -5.19 3.39 -2.56
C ARG A 28 -5.16 3.07 -1.07
N SER A 29 -6.11 2.26 -0.59
CA SER A 29 -6.10 1.77 0.80
C SER A 29 -4.83 0.98 1.10
N LEU A 30 -4.44 0.06 0.24
CA LEU A 30 -3.25 -0.77 0.43
C LEU A 30 -1.95 0.06 0.41
N CYS A 31 -1.83 0.98 -0.55
CA CYS A 31 -0.70 1.91 -0.61
C CYS A 31 -0.68 2.85 0.60
N ALA A 32 -1.84 3.25 1.12
CA ALA A 32 -1.97 4.08 2.31
C ALA A 32 -1.55 3.30 3.57
N GLU A 33 -1.88 2.02 3.69
CA GLU A 33 -1.38 1.16 4.78
C GLU A 33 0.16 1.13 4.79
N GLY A 34 0.78 0.97 3.62
CA GLY A 34 2.23 1.05 3.47
C GLY A 34 2.82 2.41 3.86
N MET A 35 2.17 3.51 3.47
CA MET A 35 2.56 4.86 3.90
C MET A 35 2.44 5.04 5.41
N THR A 36 1.37 4.52 6.01
CA THR A 36 1.12 4.65 7.45
C THR A 36 2.19 3.92 8.27
N LEU A 37 2.62 2.76 7.79
CA LEU A 37 3.73 2.02 8.37
C LEU A 37 5.05 2.80 8.25
N ASP A 38 5.35 3.37 7.07
CA ASP A 38 6.54 4.20 6.84
C ASP A 38 6.52 5.44 7.75
N LEU A 39 5.36 6.10 7.91
CA LEU A 39 5.17 7.22 8.85
C LEU A 39 5.39 6.84 10.31
N ALA A 40 4.95 5.65 10.74
CA ALA A 40 5.18 5.15 12.08
C ALA A 40 6.68 4.91 12.34
N VAL A 41 7.40 4.37 11.36
CA VAL A 41 8.87 4.23 11.41
C VAL A 41 9.56 5.61 11.40
N CYS A 42 9.03 6.56 10.63
CA CYS A 42 9.54 7.93 10.60
C CYS A 42 9.40 8.66 11.94
N ALA A 43 8.39 8.33 12.75
CA ALA A 43 8.20 8.93 14.08
C ALA A 43 9.35 8.58 15.05
N GLY A 44 10.04 7.46 14.84
CA GLY A 44 11.24 7.06 15.58
C GLY A 44 12.55 7.53 14.94
N SER A 45 12.50 8.22 13.79
CA SER A 45 13.69 8.58 13.02
C SER A 45 14.21 9.99 13.35
N LYS A 46 15.53 10.19 13.22
CA LYS A 46 16.19 11.50 13.42
C LYS A 46 15.89 12.54 12.33
N ILE A 47 15.19 12.15 11.27
CA ILE A 47 14.88 12.97 10.08
C ILE A 47 13.38 12.92 9.72
N PRO A 48 12.48 13.33 10.62
CA PRO A 48 11.05 13.09 10.46
C PRO A 48 10.45 13.78 9.22
N VAL A 49 10.95 14.95 8.82
CA VAL A 49 10.44 15.69 7.65
C VAL A 49 10.83 15.00 6.34
N ALA A 50 12.09 14.63 6.18
CA ALA A 50 12.57 13.93 4.99
C ALA A 50 11.92 12.54 4.86
N CYS A 51 11.81 11.83 5.98
CA CYS A 51 11.17 10.52 6.02
C CYS A 51 9.68 10.60 5.65
N LYS A 52 8.91 11.55 6.21
CA LYS A 52 7.51 11.79 5.80
C LYS A 52 7.38 12.11 4.31
N THR A 53 8.32 12.85 3.76
CA THR A 53 8.34 13.21 2.33
C THR A 53 8.59 11.97 1.47
N GLU A 54 9.49 11.08 1.90
CA GLU A 54 9.74 9.80 1.24
C GLU A 54 8.55 8.85 1.34
N ALA A 55 7.89 8.74 2.51
CA ALA A 55 6.68 7.96 2.71
C ALA A 55 5.58 8.34 1.69
N ARG A 56 5.36 9.66 1.52
CA ARG A 56 4.42 10.19 0.54
C ARG A 56 4.84 9.87 -0.90
N ARG A 57 6.12 9.98 -1.23
CA ARG A 57 6.64 9.62 -2.55
C ARG A 57 6.45 8.13 -2.86
N LYS A 58 6.62 7.25 -1.86
CA LYS A 58 6.37 5.81 -1.99
C LYS A 58 4.89 5.52 -2.23
N TYR A 59 3.98 6.19 -1.53
CA TYR A 59 2.55 6.11 -1.78
C TYR A 59 2.20 6.49 -3.23
N GLU A 60 2.70 7.63 -3.72
CA GLU A 60 2.43 8.10 -5.07
C GLU A 60 2.96 7.13 -6.14
N MET A 61 4.14 6.56 -5.93
CA MET A 61 4.72 5.54 -6.81
C MET A 61 3.92 4.24 -6.78
N CYS A 62 3.41 3.83 -5.62
CA CYS A 62 2.56 2.65 -5.47
C CYS A 62 1.26 2.79 -6.28
N VAL A 63 0.56 3.91 -6.15
CA VAL A 63 -0.69 4.18 -6.88
C VAL A 63 -0.45 4.34 -8.39
N LYS A 64 0.65 4.99 -8.80
CA LYS A 64 0.98 5.14 -10.23
C LYS A 64 1.35 3.83 -10.90
N ARG A 65 2.09 2.93 -10.21
CA ARG A 65 2.50 1.62 -10.77
C ARG A 65 1.31 0.72 -11.07
N THR A 66 0.20 0.92 -10.39
CA THR A 66 -1.03 0.15 -10.60
C THR A 66 -1.98 0.82 -11.59
N THR A 67 -1.52 1.84 -12.33
CA THR A 67 -2.31 2.61 -13.32
C THR A 67 -3.52 3.35 -12.74
N CYS A 68 -3.59 3.47 -11.41
CA CYS A 68 -4.64 4.26 -10.75
C CYS A 68 -4.24 5.73 -10.71
N SER A 69 -5.22 6.62 -10.89
CA SER A 69 -5.01 8.04 -10.60
C SER A 69 -4.80 8.24 -9.10
N LEU A 70 -4.06 9.28 -8.74
CA LEU A 70 -3.85 9.72 -7.36
C LEU A 70 -5.08 10.43 -6.79
#